data_AF-A0A1M7NI59-F1
#
_entry.id   AF-A0A1M7NI59-F1
#
_cell.length_a   1.000
_cell.length_b   1.000
_cell.length_c   1.000
_cell.angle_alpha   90.00
_cell.angle_beta   90.00
_cell.angle_gamma   90.00
#
_symmetry.space_group_name_H-M   'P 1'
#
loop_
_entity.id
_entity.type
_entity.pdbx_description
1 polymer ?
#
loop_
_entity_poly.entity_id
_entity_poly.type
_entity_poly.pdbx_seq_one_letter_code
_entity_poly.pdbx_strand_id
1 'polypeptide(L)'
;MNFSLKHLAATTLMFASLSSFTTAAQANITPQQSAAILKSFSDASVKDFRQFLGRLAQSEFASSDNLRPALSAFLDNKTLTAEQQNEIHRLLGLYARVKYGSAATENLRELVAIPTFAVEGVAQHDNPEFIRIADKIKALAESFNLNFRNIDNRVYEISLDGAGDEVVGIHAHADVVPVTPANWVLPDGTKLDPFKVTLIGDRMYGRGTEDDKNGVVVAMYAMKVIKEEKLPLARNFKLLIDTTEETSGDAIPYYFERNPTPNYNLALDGGYPVVIAEKGSGTVMASFTRRAGQGSGAEITSMTGGMATNQIPSKSVAMLVTDTPAELAASLQKAGTEYAKNNGGNFDVAAAVDGKGVMLTVTGVSAHSSEPESGVNPVARMLDFINSLDGKVALKHNHITDAARYAADNWGLDYLGNKLGIGFADDFMGPLTASPTFVGMDEKTFKLAINLRVPKGKSPEKLKSEIADKLTAWSQKSQITPAFNYSIAEPMYRNPEGEWVKALLAVASENLGMKHEFGTSAGATSVHKLPNGVQFGLARPEVKYTGHTDNEFKTTEQFLLDLQIVTEMMGRIGQLPSL
;
A
#
# COMPACT_ATOMS: atom_id res chain seq x y z
N MET A 1 -12.93 -75.83 16.89
CA MET A 1 -12.29 -75.09 15.78
C MET A 1 -12.27 -73.62 16.17
N ASN A 2 -11.07 -73.03 16.10
CA ASN A 2 -10.79 -71.63 16.46
C ASN A 2 -11.75 -70.64 15.80
N PHE A 3 -12.26 -69.68 16.55
CA PHE A 3 -12.34 -68.29 16.10
C PHE A 3 -12.26 -67.34 17.29
N SER A 4 -11.37 -66.36 17.14
CA SER A 4 -11.06 -65.26 18.05
C SER A 4 -12.09 -64.14 17.88
N LEU A 5 -12.56 -63.58 19.00
CA LEU A 5 -13.01 -62.18 19.13
C LEU A 5 -13.27 -61.90 20.61
N LYS A 6 -12.29 -61.26 21.27
CA LYS A 6 -12.50 -60.63 22.58
C LYS A 6 -12.87 -59.17 22.35
N HIS A 7 -14.13 -58.85 22.64
CA HIS A 7 -14.52 -57.57 23.23
C HIS A 7 -14.81 -57.83 24.70
N LEU A 8 -14.18 -57.08 25.60
CA LEU A 8 -14.87 -56.57 26.79
C LEU A 8 -14.13 -55.36 27.37
N ALA A 9 -14.91 -54.30 27.49
CA ALA A 9 -14.79 -53.07 28.25
C ALA A 9 -13.88 -53.04 29.49
N ALA A 10 -13.17 -51.92 29.64
CA ALA A 10 -12.95 -51.21 30.91
C ALA A 10 -12.61 -49.74 30.57
N THR A 11 -13.58 -48.82 30.57
CA THR A 11 -13.98 -47.98 31.71
C THR A 11 -12.93 -46.93 32.09
N THR A 12 -13.21 -45.70 31.65
CA THR A 12 -13.02 -44.42 32.36
C THR A 12 -11.60 -44.01 32.77
N LEU A 13 -11.04 -43.07 32.02
CA LEU A 13 -10.32 -41.93 32.61
C LEU A 13 -10.57 -40.69 31.72
N MET A 14 -11.67 -40.00 32.00
CA MET A 14 -11.78 -38.58 31.64
C MET A 14 -10.80 -37.83 32.56
N PHE A 15 -9.62 -37.49 32.06
CA PHE A 15 -8.92 -36.30 32.53
C PHE A 15 -9.09 -35.23 31.47
N ALA A 16 -9.83 -34.20 31.86
CA ALA A 16 -9.97 -32.97 31.11
C ALA A 16 -8.57 -32.42 30.79
N SER A 17 -8.14 -32.56 29.54
CA SER A 17 -7.21 -31.61 28.95
C SER A 17 -7.99 -30.32 28.70
N LEU A 18 -8.28 -29.59 29.78
CA LEU A 18 -8.34 -28.14 29.69
C LEU A 18 -6.92 -27.73 29.33
N SER A 19 -6.62 -27.74 28.03
CA SER A 19 -5.54 -26.96 27.46
C SER A 19 -5.88 -25.53 27.82
N SER A 20 -5.40 -25.08 28.98
CA SER A 20 -5.31 -23.67 29.30
C SER A 20 -4.49 -23.08 28.16
N PHE A 21 -5.18 -22.46 27.20
CA PHE A 21 -4.60 -21.43 26.37
C PHE A 21 -4.17 -20.33 27.35
N THR A 22 -2.99 -20.48 27.93
CA THR A 22 -2.29 -19.35 28.49
C THR A 22 -1.94 -18.52 27.26
N THR A 23 -2.75 -17.51 26.96
CA THR A 23 -2.21 -16.36 26.25
C THR A 23 -0.93 -16.01 27.00
N ALA A 24 0.21 -16.06 26.31
CA ALA A 24 1.44 -15.54 26.88
C ALA A 24 1.07 -14.16 27.41
N ALA A 25 1.25 -13.95 28.73
CA ALA A 25 1.00 -12.66 29.34
C ALA A 25 1.92 -11.69 28.60
N GLN A 26 1.34 -10.94 27.67
CA GLN A 26 2.03 -9.92 26.89
C GLN A 26 2.47 -8.86 27.90
N ALA A 27 3.71 -8.98 28.37
CA ALA A 27 4.34 -8.04 29.27
C ALA A 27 4.61 -6.77 28.47
N ASN A 28 3.63 -5.87 28.44
CA ASN A 28 3.64 -4.74 27.53
C ASN A 28 3.23 -3.46 28.25
N ILE A 29 4.08 -2.44 28.09
CA ILE A 29 3.76 -1.06 28.41
C ILE A 29 2.65 -0.63 27.46
N THR A 30 1.46 -0.46 27.99
CA THR A 30 0.28 -0.01 27.26
C THR A 30 0.47 1.39 26.66
N PRO A 31 -0.31 1.79 25.65
CA PRO A 31 -0.30 3.15 25.14
C PRO A 31 -0.57 4.21 26.23
N GLN A 32 -1.43 3.89 27.21
CA GLN A 32 -1.74 4.79 28.33
C GLN A 32 -0.56 4.96 29.28
N GLN A 33 0.14 3.86 29.62
CA GLN A 33 1.37 3.91 30.41
C GLN A 33 2.48 4.67 29.66
N SER A 34 2.63 4.41 28.36
CA SER A 34 3.56 5.13 27.49
C SER A 34 3.32 6.65 27.55
N ALA A 35 2.06 7.08 27.40
CA ALA A 35 1.68 8.49 27.50
C ALA A 35 1.97 9.09 28.89
N ALA A 36 1.71 8.33 29.96
CA ALA A 36 1.99 8.76 31.34
C ALA A 36 3.50 8.93 31.60
N ILE A 37 4.31 7.97 31.11
CA ILE A 37 5.77 8.06 31.16
C ILE A 37 6.23 9.31 30.41
N LEU A 38 5.83 9.50 29.15
CA LEU A 38 6.23 10.67 28.35
C LEU A 38 5.90 11.99 29.04
N LYS A 39 4.70 12.10 29.62
CA LYS A 39 4.28 13.28 30.37
C LYS A 39 5.19 13.56 31.58
N SER A 40 5.70 12.54 32.25
CA SER A 40 6.63 12.71 33.38
C SER A 40 8.02 13.19 32.97
N PHE A 41 8.35 13.13 31.68
CA PHE A 41 9.63 13.56 31.12
C PHE A 41 9.54 14.82 30.24
N SER A 42 8.37 15.47 30.14
CA SER A 42 8.16 16.60 29.21
C SER A 42 9.11 17.78 29.42
N ASP A 43 9.54 18.03 30.66
CA ASP A 43 10.40 19.16 31.04
C ASP A 43 11.85 18.72 31.36
N ALA A 44 12.18 17.47 31.08
CA ALA A 44 13.40 16.82 31.54
C ALA A 44 14.38 16.55 30.41
N SER A 45 15.58 17.15 30.49
CA SER A 45 16.69 16.72 29.64
C SER A 45 17.20 15.35 30.11
N VAL A 46 17.29 14.39 29.19
CA VAL A 46 17.87 13.07 29.44
C VAL A 46 19.16 12.93 28.64
N LYS A 47 20.24 12.55 29.32
CA LYS A 47 21.58 12.45 28.72
C LYS A 47 21.77 11.16 27.92
N ASP A 48 21.38 10.03 28.49
CA ASP A 48 21.56 8.68 27.93
C ASP A 48 20.43 7.74 28.35
N PHE A 49 20.33 6.57 27.72
CA PHE A 49 19.24 5.64 27.96
C PHE A 49 19.28 5.05 29.37
N ARG A 50 20.46 4.83 29.95
CA ARG A 50 20.56 4.31 31.33
C ARG A 50 20.05 5.33 32.34
N GLN A 51 20.31 6.62 32.13
CA GLN A 51 19.75 7.69 32.96
C GLN A 51 18.23 7.76 32.84
N PHE A 52 17.68 7.60 31.62
CA PHE A 52 16.23 7.50 31.40
C PHE A 52 15.62 6.40 32.27
N LEU A 53 16.15 5.17 32.15
CA LEU A 53 15.67 4.01 32.88
C LEU A 53 15.87 4.15 34.39
N GLY A 54 16.98 4.72 34.83
CA GLY A 54 17.26 4.96 36.26
C GLY A 54 16.26 5.93 36.89
N ARG A 55 15.86 6.99 36.18
CA ARG A 55 14.80 7.90 36.62
C ARG A 55 13.44 7.23 36.63
N LEU A 56 13.13 6.45 35.58
CA LEU A 56 11.88 5.71 35.50
C LEU A 56 11.77 4.70 36.66
N ALA A 57 12.86 4.00 37.00
CA ALA A 57 12.92 3.04 38.11
C ALA A 57 12.61 3.67 39.49
N GLN A 58 12.83 4.97 39.64
CA GLN A 58 12.53 5.75 40.86
C GLN A 58 11.12 6.35 40.86
N SER A 59 10.40 6.27 39.74
CA SER A 59 9.04 6.82 39.62
C SER A 59 7.97 5.84 40.11
N GLU A 60 6.75 6.35 40.30
CA GLU A 60 5.59 5.53 40.63
C GLU A 60 5.27 4.46 39.57
N PHE A 61 5.56 4.74 38.30
CA PHE A 61 5.34 3.83 37.16
C PHE A 61 6.14 2.53 37.25
N ALA A 62 7.31 2.55 37.90
CA ALA A 62 8.10 1.33 38.11
C ALA A 62 7.42 0.33 39.07
N SER A 63 6.54 0.82 39.95
CA SER A 63 5.88 0.02 40.99
C SER A 63 4.51 -0.50 40.58
N SER A 64 3.76 0.27 39.79
CA SER A 64 2.40 -0.09 39.36
C SER A 64 2.37 -1.14 38.25
N ASP A 65 3.43 -1.19 37.43
CA ASP A 65 3.34 -1.80 36.10
C ASP A 65 4.23 -3.07 35.94
N ASN A 66 4.74 -3.64 37.04
CA ASN A 66 5.68 -4.77 37.03
C ASN A 66 6.97 -4.54 36.19
N LEU A 67 7.33 -3.30 35.84
CA LEU A 67 8.56 -2.97 35.07
C LEU A 67 9.85 -3.04 35.88
N ARG A 68 9.76 -2.99 37.21
CA ARG A 68 10.91 -2.98 38.12
C ARG A 68 11.92 -4.12 37.87
N PRO A 69 11.51 -5.39 37.62
CA PRO A 69 12.43 -6.47 37.33
C PRO A 69 13.26 -6.23 36.05
N ALA A 70 12.65 -5.80 34.94
CA ALA A 70 13.38 -5.52 33.70
C ALA A 70 14.32 -4.32 33.86
N LEU A 71 13.84 -3.23 34.47
CA LEU A 71 14.66 -2.05 34.76
C LEU A 71 15.87 -2.40 35.63
N SER A 72 15.65 -3.10 36.74
CA SER A 72 16.74 -3.48 37.64
C SER A 72 17.72 -4.42 36.95
N ALA A 73 17.22 -5.42 36.21
CA ALA A 73 18.09 -6.37 35.51
C ALA A 73 18.95 -5.67 34.46
N PHE A 74 18.37 -4.77 33.65
CA PHE A 74 19.13 -4.02 32.65
C PHE A 74 20.16 -3.09 33.29
N LEU A 75 19.75 -2.30 34.29
CA LEU A 75 20.64 -1.35 34.97
C LEU A 75 21.82 -2.06 35.65
N ASP A 76 21.59 -3.24 36.23
CA ASP A 76 22.60 -4.08 36.88
C ASP A 76 23.44 -4.92 35.90
N ASN A 77 23.20 -4.83 34.58
CA ASN A 77 23.84 -5.66 33.54
C ASN A 77 23.61 -7.17 33.71
N LYS A 78 22.42 -7.57 34.17
CA LYS A 78 22.00 -8.97 34.22
C LYS A 78 21.44 -9.39 32.87
N THR A 79 21.49 -10.69 32.59
CA THR A 79 20.81 -11.29 31.44
C THR A 79 19.30 -11.08 31.57
N LEU A 80 18.67 -10.57 30.52
CA LEU A 80 17.24 -10.36 30.44
C LEU A 80 16.53 -11.60 29.88
N THR A 81 15.31 -11.86 30.34
CA THR A 81 14.40 -12.75 29.59
C THR A 81 13.94 -12.07 28.29
N ALA A 82 13.34 -12.83 27.37
CA ALA A 82 12.83 -12.27 26.13
C ALA A 82 11.77 -11.18 26.37
N GLU A 83 10.90 -11.38 27.36
CA GLU A 83 9.86 -10.42 27.75
C GLU A 83 10.47 -9.14 28.32
N GLN A 84 11.44 -9.28 29.23
CA GLN A 84 12.16 -8.13 29.80
C GLN A 84 12.92 -7.36 28.72
N GLN A 85 13.52 -8.08 27.76
CA GLN A 85 14.21 -7.46 26.64
C GLN A 85 13.24 -6.64 25.77
N ASN A 86 12.05 -7.17 25.48
CA ASN A 86 11.00 -6.46 24.74
C ASN A 86 10.52 -5.21 25.48
N GLU A 87 10.37 -5.26 26.81
CA GLU A 87 10.06 -4.08 27.64
C GLU A 87 11.15 -3.01 27.54
N ILE A 88 12.43 -3.42 27.60
CA ILE A 88 13.56 -2.49 27.42
C ILE A 88 13.55 -1.88 26.02
N HIS A 89 13.24 -2.64 24.96
CA HIS A 89 13.12 -2.08 23.60
C HIS A 89 11.97 -1.09 23.46
N ARG A 90 10.82 -1.35 24.11
CA ARG A 90 9.70 -0.40 24.17
C ARG A 90 10.12 0.91 24.84
N LEU A 91 10.83 0.81 25.97
CA LEU A 91 11.37 1.95 26.69
C LEU A 91 12.43 2.71 25.88
N LEU A 92 13.20 2.02 25.03
CA LEU A 92 14.14 2.65 24.10
C LEU A 92 13.42 3.54 23.08
N GLY A 93 12.28 3.09 22.56
CA GLY A 93 11.42 3.91 21.69
C GLY A 93 10.86 5.15 22.40
N LEU A 94 10.41 5.00 23.65
CA LEU A 94 9.96 6.14 24.46
C LEU A 94 11.11 7.12 24.75
N TYR A 95 12.30 6.60 25.06
CA TYR A 95 13.51 7.39 25.22
C TYR A 95 13.84 8.20 23.95
N ALA A 96 13.71 7.59 22.76
CA ALA A 96 13.93 8.28 21.50
C ALA A 96 13.01 9.50 21.34
N ARG A 97 11.72 9.37 21.70
CA ARG A 97 10.77 10.49 21.72
C ARG A 97 11.20 11.59 22.67
N VAL A 98 11.52 11.24 23.91
CA VAL A 98 11.91 12.20 24.95
C VAL A 98 13.17 12.97 24.55
N LYS A 99 14.19 12.27 24.08
CA LYS A 99 15.50 12.87 23.81
C LYS A 99 15.58 13.56 22.45
N TYR A 100 14.95 12.99 21.42
CA TYR A 100 15.15 13.43 20.04
C TYR A 100 13.90 13.92 19.34
N GLY A 101 12.70 13.83 19.95
CA GLY A 101 11.44 14.18 19.30
C GLY A 101 11.46 15.58 18.66
N SER A 102 11.89 16.61 19.41
CA SER A 102 11.96 17.98 18.87
C SER A 102 12.97 18.12 17.72
N ALA A 103 14.13 17.47 17.81
CA ALA A 103 15.15 17.54 16.77
C ALA A 103 14.74 16.75 15.52
N ALA A 104 14.05 15.62 15.69
CA ALA A 104 13.46 14.86 14.60
C ALA A 104 12.37 15.67 13.89
N THR A 105 11.49 16.35 14.64
CA THR A 105 10.49 17.23 14.05
C THR A 105 11.13 18.36 13.26
N GLU A 106 12.20 18.99 13.77
CA GLU A 106 12.89 20.04 13.02
C GLU A 106 13.54 19.52 11.73
N ASN A 107 14.23 18.37 11.79
CA ASN A 107 14.81 17.77 10.59
C ASN A 107 13.76 17.38 9.55
N LEU A 108 12.56 16.96 9.97
CA LEU A 108 11.45 16.75 9.04
C LEU A 108 11.06 18.06 8.34
N ARG A 109 10.96 19.18 9.08
CA ARG A 109 10.67 20.50 8.50
C ARG A 109 11.72 20.90 7.45
N GLU A 110 12.99 20.65 7.75
CA GLU A 110 14.09 20.95 6.85
C GLU A 110 14.07 20.09 5.58
N LEU A 111 13.76 18.79 5.69
CA LEU A 111 13.61 17.93 4.50
C LEU A 111 12.37 18.32 3.68
N VAL A 112 11.25 18.64 4.31
CA VAL A 112 10.02 19.11 3.61
C VAL A 112 10.29 20.40 2.83
N ALA A 113 11.19 21.26 3.31
CA ALA A 113 11.61 22.47 2.60
C ALA A 113 12.41 22.21 1.31
N ILE A 114 12.61 20.94 0.92
CA ILE A 114 13.30 20.54 -0.31
C ILE A 114 12.31 19.98 -1.34
N PRO A 115 11.90 20.73 -2.37
CA PRO A 115 10.90 20.30 -3.34
C PRO A 115 11.43 19.23 -4.32
N THR A 116 11.43 17.98 -3.86
CA THR A 116 11.93 16.78 -4.56
C THR A 116 10.86 16.11 -5.42
N PHE A 117 10.15 16.86 -6.26
CA PHE A 117 9.20 16.29 -7.23
C PHE A 117 9.80 16.24 -8.63
N ALA A 118 9.25 15.37 -9.48
CA ALA A 118 9.68 15.23 -10.86
C ALA A 118 9.41 16.50 -11.68
N VAL A 119 10.41 16.92 -12.46
CA VAL A 119 10.35 18.09 -13.34
C VAL A 119 10.41 17.64 -14.79
N GLU A 120 9.45 18.08 -15.60
CA GLU A 120 9.39 17.72 -17.01
C GLU A 120 10.69 18.09 -17.75
N GLY A 121 11.24 17.15 -18.51
CA GLY A 121 12.48 17.33 -19.28
C GLY A 121 13.77 17.24 -18.46
N VAL A 122 13.70 16.99 -17.15
CA VAL A 122 14.86 16.81 -16.28
C VAL A 122 14.87 15.39 -15.74
N ALA A 123 15.94 14.63 -15.98
CA ALA A 123 16.10 13.32 -15.37
C ALA A 123 16.22 13.48 -13.84
N GLN A 124 15.57 12.61 -13.06
CA GLN A 124 15.45 12.78 -11.61
C GLN A 124 16.81 12.93 -10.90
N HIS A 125 17.79 12.11 -11.29
CA HIS A 125 19.15 12.12 -10.74
C HIS A 125 19.99 13.35 -11.13
N ASP A 126 19.53 14.15 -12.09
CA ASP A 126 20.12 15.43 -12.50
C ASP A 126 19.38 16.63 -11.88
N ASN A 127 18.26 16.42 -11.20
CA ASN A 127 17.48 17.49 -10.59
C ASN A 127 18.25 18.09 -9.38
N PRO A 128 18.50 19.42 -9.36
CA PRO A 128 19.26 20.07 -8.31
C PRO A 128 18.67 19.92 -6.90
N GLU A 129 17.34 19.74 -6.77
CA GLU A 129 16.72 19.53 -5.47
C GLU A 129 17.04 18.15 -4.87
N PHE A 130 17.27 17.14 -5.71
CA PHE A 130 17.74 15.83 -5.27
C PHE A 130 19.21 15.87 -4.84
N ILE A 131 20.05 16.66 -5.52
CA ILE A 131 21.41 16.90 -5.04
C ILE A 131 21.38 17.61 -3.67
N ARG A 132 20.49 18.61 -3.51
CA ARG A 132 20.35 19.35 -2.25
C ARG A 132 19.84 18.48 -1.09
N ILE A 133 18.86 17.60 -1.32
CA ILE A 133 18.40 16.68 -0.27
C ILE A 133 19.48 15.65 0.08
N ALA A 134 20.25 15.17 -0.90
CA ALA A 134 21.37 14.26 -0.67
C ALA A 134 22.41 14.88 0.28
N ASP A 135 22.77 16.15 0.07
CA ASP A 135 23.71 16.88 0.94
C ASP A 135 23.17 17.05 2.36
N LYS A 136 21.86 17.31 2.51
CA LYS A 136 21.22 17.41 3.83
C LYS A 136 21.22 16.07 4.57
N ILE A 137 20.86 14.99 3.87
CA ILE A 137 20.87 13.63 4.41
C ILE A 137 22.30 13.21 4.80
N LYS A 138 23.28 13.49 3.94
CA LYS A 138 24.70 13.24 4.22
C LYS A 138 25.15 13.94 5.49
N ALA A 139 24.88 15.24 5.62
CA ALA A 139 25.24 16.02 6.81
C ALA A 139 24.59 15.45 8.09
N LEU A 140 23.33 15.00 8.00
CA LEU A 140 22.67 14.32 9.11
C LEU A 140 23.35 13.00 9.47
N ALA A 141 23.64 12.13 8.50
CA ALA A 141 24.31 10.85 8.72
C ALA A 141 25.69 11.04 9.38
N GLU A 142 26.48 11.99 8.86
CA GLU A 142 27.79 12.34 9.43
C GLU A 142 27.65 12.86 10.88
N SER A 143 26.68 13.74 11.15
CA SER A 143 26.41 14.23 12.52
C SER A 143 25.94 13.13 13.49
N PHE A 144 25.43 12.02 12.96
CA PHE A 144 24.99 10.86 13.73
C PHE A 144 26.07 9.78 13.82
N ASN A 145 27.26 10.02 13.25
CA ASN A 145 28.33 9.03 13.12
C ASN A 145 27.88 7.74 12.41
N LEU A 146 27.06 7.90 11.37
CA LEU A 146 26.60 6.84 10.48
C LEU A 146 27.33 6.94 9.13
N ASN A 147 27.47 5.80 8.44
CA ASN A 147 28.07 5.78 7.11
C ASN A 147 27.05 6.23 6.07
N PHE A 148 27.50 7.01 5.08
CA PHE A 148 26.66 7.48 3.98
C PHE A 148 27.31 7.16 2.62
N ARG A 149 26.50 6.68 1.68
CA ARG A 149 26.88 6.50 0.26
C ARG A 149 25.78 7.07 -0.64
N ASN A 150 26.18 7.94 -1.56
CA ASN A 150 25.32 8.41 -2.64
C ASN A 150 25.55 7.52 -3.88
N ILE A 151 24.51 6.84 -4.34
CA ILE A 151 24.54 5.96 -5.51
C ILE A 151 23.95 6.72 -6.69
N ASP A 152 24.81 7.47 -7.38
CA ASP A 152 24.51 8.22 -8.61
C ASP A 152 23.26 9.12 -8.50
N ASN A 153 23.04 9.76 -7.34
CA ASN A 153 21.85 10.56 -7.01
C ASN A 153 20.52 9.82 -7.15
N ARG A 154 20.53 8.49 -7.19
CA ARG A 154 19.34 7.63 -7.32
C ARG A 154 18.94 7.00 -6.00
N VAL A 155 19.92 6.53 -5.23
CA VAL A 155 19.69 5.96 -3.90
C VAL A 155 20.69 6.54 -2.91
N TYR A 156 20.20 6.99 -1.76
CA TYR A 156 21.05 7.38 -0.65
C TYR A 156 21.07 6.23 0.38
N GLU A 157 22.22 5.59 0.54
CA GLU A 157 22.43 4.49 1.47
C GLU A 157 23.01 5.03 2.79
N ILE A 158 22.34 4.75 3.90
CA ILE A 158 22.88 4.95 5.26
C ILE A 158 23.06 3.57 5.89
N SER A 159 24.26 3.27 6.42
CA SER A 159 24.54 1.97 7.04
C SER A 159 24.82 2.06 8.53
N LEU A 160 24.37 1.03 9.25
CA LEU A 160 24.64 0.79 10.66
C LEU A 160 25.09 -0.67 10.84
N ASP A 161 26.34 -0.83 11.27
CA ASP A 161 26.98 -2.14 11.35
C ASP A 161 26.60 -2.91 12.63
N GLY A 162 26.46 -4.22 12.49
CA GLY A 162 26.29 -5.18 13.58
C GLY A 162 27.37 -6.26 13.56
N ALA A 163 27.18 -7.34 14.33
CA ALA A 163 28.18 -8.40 14.49
C ALA A 163 28.07 -9.55 13.47
N GLY A 164 26.97 -9.67 12.73
CA GLY A 164 26.72 -10.75 11.76
C GLY A 164 26.75 -10.30 10.30
N ASP A 165 26.51 -11.24 9.39
CA ASP A 165 26.57 -11.02 7.93
C ASP A 165 25.21 -10.66 7.31
N GLU A 166 24.11 -10.91 8.04
CA GLU A 166 22.76 -10.62 7.55
C GLU A 166 22.51 -9.11 7.51
N VAL A 167 21.81 -8.68 6.45
CA VAL A 167 21.44 -7.30 6.23
C VAL A 167 19.93 -7.14 6.24
N VAL A 168 19.45 -6.20 7.06
CA VAL A 168 18.08 -5.71 7.05
C VAL A 168 18.02 -4.39 6.28
N GLY A 169 17.34 -4.39 5.14
CA GLY A 169 17.04 -3.22 4.34
C GLY A 169 15.80 -2.51 4.85
N ILE A 170 15.95 -1.24 5.21
CA ILE A 170 14.85 -0.33 5.51
C ILE A 170 14.68 0.57 4.28
N HIS A 171 13.50 0.57 3.69
CA HIS A 171 13.17 1.31 2.48
C HIS A 171 12.29 2.51 2.86
N ALA A 172 12.68 3.66 2.35
CA ALA A 172 11.98 4.94 2.45
C ALA A 172 12.25 5.72 1.15
N HIS A 173 11.59 6.84 0.92
CA HIS A 173 11.90 7.67 -0.26
C HIS A 173 11.97 9.17 0.02
N ALA A 174 12.71 9.84 -0.86
CA ALA A 174 12.95 11.28 -0.81
C ALA A 174 12.13 12.04 -1.84
N ASP A 175 11.70 11.40 -2.93
CA ASP A 175 10.81 12.04 -3.91
C ASP A 175 9.40 12.20 -3.37
N VAL A 176 8.69 13.19 -3.90
CA VAL A 176 7.31 13.49 -3.54
C VAL A 176 6.49 13.78 -4.79
N VAL A 177 5.19 13.52 -4.75
CA VAL A 177 4.32 13.90 -5.88
C VAL A 177 4.27 15.42 -6.10
N PRO A 178 4.06 15.88 -7.35
CA PRO A 178 3.90 17.30 -7.66
C PRO A 178 2.80 17.98 -6.83
N VAL A 179 2.91 19.30 -6.71
CA VAL A 179 1.93 20.13 -5.99
C VAL A 179 1.35 21.19 -6.92
N THR A 180 0.08 21.55 -6.69
CA THR A 180 -0.51 22.75 -7.26
C THR A 180 -0.68 23.77 -6.14
N PRO A 181 0.25 24.72 -5.93
CA PRO A 181 0.24 25.59 -4.74
C PRO A 181 -1.08 26.36 -4.51
N ALA A 182 -1.82 26.66 -5.57
CA ALA A 182 -3.12 27.32 -5.48
C ALA A 182 -4.20 26.48 -4.77
N ASN A 183 -4.06 25.15 -4.76
CA ASN A 183 -5.00 24.23 -4.12
C ASN A 183 -4.72 24.00 -2.63
N TRP A 184 -3.55 24.42 -2.14
CA TRP A 184 -3.12 24.25 -0.75
C TRP A 184 -3.80 25.29 0.14
N VAL A 185 -5.12 25.17 0.24
CA VAL A 185 -6.00 26.08 0.98
C VAL A 185 -6.97 25.23 1.80
N LEU A 186 -6.96 25.43 3.11
CA LEU A 186 -7.86 24.74 4.02
C LEU A 186 -9.32 25.21 3.84
N PRO A 187 -10.32 24.45 4.30
CA PRO A 187 -11.74 24.82 4.15
C PRO A 187 -12.11 26.18 4.75
N ASP A 188 -11.34 26.69 5.71
CA ASP A 188 -11.53 28.01 6.32
C ASP A 188 -10.85 29.17 5.54
N GLY A 189 -10.20 28.87 4.41
CA GLY A 189 -9.49 29.83 3.58
C GLY A 189 -8.01 30.03 3.94
N THR A 190 -7.48 29.32 4.94
CA THR A 190 -6.06 29.38 5.31
C THR A 190 -5.19 28.85 4.17
N LYS A 191 -4.33 29.70 3.62
CA LYS A 191 -3.36 29.30 2.58
C LYS A 191 -2.13 28.69 3.21
N LEU A 192 -1.67 27.57 2.67
CA LEU A 192 -0.50 26.83 3.10
C LEU A 192 0.57 26.85 2.00
N ASP A 193 1.83 26.81 2.40
CA ASP A 193 2.94 26.55 1.48
C ASP A 193 3.32 25.07 1.59
N PRO A 194 3.21 24.27 0.51
CA PRO A 194 3.48 22.84 0.54
C PRO A 194 4.90 22.48 1.00
N PHE A 195 5.88 23.36 0.77
CA PHE A 195 7.28 23.11 1.13
C PHE A 195 7.69 23.93 2.36
N LYS A 196 6.72 24.30 3.20
CA LYS A 196 6.98 24.87 4.53
C LYS A 196 6.01 24.27 5.53
N VAL A 197 6.54 23.42 6.42
CA VAL A 197 5.71 22.77 7.44
C VAL A 197 4.99 23.80 8.30
N THR A 198 3.66 23.80 8.20
CA THR A 198 2.78 24.69 8.95
C THR A 198 2.04 23.87 10.00
N LEU A 199 2.30 24.15 11.28
CA LEU A 199 1.65 23.46 12.40
C LEU A 199 0.33 24.16 12.73
N ILE A 200 -0.79 23.44 12.61
CA ILE A 200 -2.12 23.91 13.01
C ILE A 200 -2.74 22.86 13.93
N GLY A 201 -2.88 23.20 15.20
CA GLY A 201 -3.21 22.21 16.24
C GLY A 201 -2.11 21.15 16.32
N ASP A 202 -2.48 19.89 16.16
CA ASP A 202 -1.55 18.74 16.13
C ASP A 202 -1.09 18.38 14.71
N ARG A 203 -1.53 19.10 13.66
CA ARG A 203 -1.26 18.72 12.27
C ARG A 203 -0.08 19.50 11.69
N MET A 204 0.95 18.78 11.25
CA MET A 204 2.08 19.32 10.50
C MET A 204 1.75 19.24 9.00
N TYR A 205 1.21 20.31 8.45
CA TYR A 205 0.88 20.37 7.02
C TYR A 205 2.14 20.62 6.18
N GLY A 206 2.36 19.81 5.15
CA GLY A 206 3.48 19.94 4.20
C GLY A 206 3.66 18.68 3.37
N ARG A 207 4.11 18.83 2.12
CA ARG A 207 4.36 17.70 1.21
C ARG A 207 5.59 16.92 1.67
N GLY A 208 5.42 15.61 1.89
CA GLY A 208 6.45 14.75 2.48
C GLY A 208 6.30 14.53 3.98
N THR A 209 5.29 15.11 4.63
CA THR A 209 5.08 14.91 6.07
C THR A 209 4.45 13.57 6.36
N GLU A 210 3.52 13.12 5.51
CA GLU A 210 2.93 11.77 5.58
C GLU A 210 3.77 10.77 4.77
N ASP A 211 4.32 11.21 3.63
CA ASP A 211 4.81 10.35 2.55
C ASP A 211 5.98 10.97 1.75
N ASP A 212 7.23 10.58 1.96
CA ASP A 212 7.74 9.68 3.01
C ASP A 212 8.99 10.26 3.71
N LYS A 213 9.14 11.60 3.71
CA LYS A 213 10.27 12.23 4.40
C LYS A 213 10.23 12.00 5.91
N ASN A 214 9.05 11.72 6.48
CA ASN A 214 8.91 11.20 7.83
C ASN A 214 9.64 9.86 8.02
N GLY A 215 9.46 8.88 7.12
CA GLY A 215 10.11 7.57 7.13
C GLY A 215 11.63 7.70 7.14
N VAL A 216 12.17 8.57 6.29
CA VAL A 216 13.61 8.90 6.27
C VAL A 216 14.08 9.39 7.64
N VAL A 217 13.40 10.37 8.23
CA VAL A 217 13.82 10.96 9.50
C VAL A 217 13.74 9.97 10.64
N VAL A 218 12.62 9.25 10.80
CA VAL A 218 12.46 8.33 11.94
C VAL A 218 13.45 7.16 11.86
N ALA A 219 13.75 6.64 10.67
CA ALA A 219 14.75 5.59 10.49
C ALA A 219 16.17 6.08 10.83
N MET A 220 16.56 7.28 10.39
CA MET A 220 17.86 7.86 10.73
C MET A 220 18.02 8.09 12.24
N TYR A 221 16.96 8.54 12.93
CA TYR A 221 17.00 8.72 14.38
C TYR A 221 17.00 7.40 15.15
N ALA A 222 16.28 6.38 14.67
CA ALA A 222 16.38 5.03 15.24
C ALA A 222 17.81 4.48 15.14
N MET A 223 18.46 4.63 13.98
CA MET A 223 19.89 4.28 13.80
C MET A 223 20.80 5.07 14.75
N LYS A 224 20.56 6.38 14.91
CA LYS A 224 21.30 7.24 15.83
C LYS A 224 21.19 6.74 17.28
N VAL A 225 19.98 6.45 17.76
CA VAL A 225 19.73 5.96 19.12
C VAL A 225 20.50 4.65 19.34
N ILE A 226 20.39 3.69 18.41
CA ILE A 226 21.07 2.40 18.49
C ILE A 226 22.61 2.58 18.54
N LYS A 227 23.14 3.48 17.71
CA LYS A 227 24.58 3.80 17.65
C LYS A 227 25.09 4.45 18.94
N GLU A 228 24.40 5.48 19.44
CA GLU A 228 24.81 6.23 20.63
C GLU A 228 24.70 5.39 21.91
N GLU A 229 23.65 4.58 22.01
CA GLU A 229 23.42 3.69 23.17
C GLU A 229 24.17 2.35 23.05
N LYS A 230 24.91 2.15 21.96
CA LYS A 230 25.81 0.99 21.71
C LYS A 230 25.10 -0.35 21.87
N LEU A 231 23.90 -0.47 21.32
CA LEU A 231 23.16 -1.72 21.36
C LEU A 231 23.94 -2.82 20.60
N PRO A 232 24.12 -4.02 21.18
CA PRO A 232 24.79 -5.12 20.49
C PRO A 232 23.85 -5.72 19.44
N LEU A 233 24.02 -5.30 18.18
CA LEU A 233 23.24 -5.80 17.05
C LEU A 233 23.85 -7.10 16.51
N ALA A 234 23.01 -8.10 16.29
CA ALA A 234 23.35 -9.33 15.59
C ALA A 234 23.43 -9.14 14.06
N ARG A 235 22.90 -8.03 13.52
CA ARG A 235 22.73 -7.80 12.08
C ARG A 235 23.06 -6.38 11.68
N ASN A 236 23.34 -6.19 10.40
CA ASN A 236 23.56 -4.87 9.80
C ASN A 236 22.22 -4.29 9.33
N PHE A 237 22.10 -2.98 9.41
CA PHE A 237 20.99 -2.24 8.82
C PHE A 237 21.46 -1.35 7.68
N LYS A 238 20.65 -1.27 6.63
CA LYS A 238 20.80 -0.32 5.54
C LYS A 238 19.50 0.42 5.32
N LEU A 239 19.50 1.72 5.53
CA LEU A 239 18.42 2.60 5.08
C LEU A 239 18.72 2.96 3.62
N LEU A 240 17.84 2.54 2.72
CA LEU A 240 17.89 2.79 1.29
C LEU A 240 16.82 3.83 0.97
N ILE A 241 17.25 5.05 0.68
CA ILE A 241 16.34 6.16 0.35
C ILE A 241 16.22 6.23 -1.17
N ASP A 242 15.08 5.80 -1.70
CA ASP A 242 14.70 5.89 -3.12
C ASP A 242 14.46 7.36 -3.50
N THR A 243 14.66 7.69 -4.77
CA THR A 243 14.41 9.02 -5.33
C THR A 243 13.39 9.00 -6.44
N THR A 244 12.75 7.87 -6.72
CA THR A 244 11.89 7.59 -7.88
C THR A 244 10.63 6.79 -7.56
N GLU A 245 10.32 6.57 -6.28
CA GLU A 245 9.17 5.75 -5.85
C GLU A 245 7.88 6.24 -6.52
N GLU A 246 7.65 7.55 -6.47
CA GLU A 246 6.43 8.24 -6.90
C GLU A 246 6.29 8.36 -8.43
N THR A 247 7.27 7.83 -9.16
CA THR A 247 7.41 8.03 -10.61
C THR A 247 7.72 6.73 -11.34
N SER A 248 8.98 6.45 -11.63
CA SER A 248 9.42 5.29 -12.42
C SER A 248 9.63 4.04 -11.56
N GLY A 249 9.89 4.19 -10.26
CA GLY A 249 10.23 3.11 -9.34
C GLY A 249 11.49 2.34 -9.72
N ASP A 250 12.45 2.99 -10.39
CA ASP A 250 13.61 2.34 -11.00
C ASP A 250 14.93 2.50 -10.22
N ALA A 251 14.99 3.36 -9.19
CA ALA A 251 16.21 3.56 -8.42
C ALA A 251 16.62 2.36 -7.55
N ILE A 252 15.69 1.72 -6.82
CA ILE A 252 15.99 0.50 -6.06
C ILE A 252 16.38 -0.68 -6.97
N PRO A 253 15.68 -0.95 -8.08
CA PRO A 253 16.16 -1.89 -9.09
C PRO A 253 17.59 -1.56 -9.60
N TYR A 254 17.86 -0.29 -9.94
CA TYR A 254 19.19 0.16 -10.37
C TYR A 254 20.27 -0.11 -9.31
N TYR A 255 19.92 0.09 -8.02
CA TYR A 255 20.80 -0.17 -6.90
C TYR A 255 21.14 -1.67 -6.77
N PHE A 256 20.16 -2.57 -6.88
CA PHE A 256 20.38 -4.02 -6.75
C PHE A 256 21.08 -4.67 -7.94
N GLU A 257 21.09 -4.05 -9.11
CA GLU A 257 21.96 -4.46 -10.22
C GLU A 257 23.46 -4.29 -9.89
N ARG A 258 23.78 -3.43 -8.90
CA ARG A 258 25.16 -3.01 -8.58
C ARG A 258 25.59 -3.34 -7.15
N ASN A 259 24.65 -3.69 -6.28
CA ASN A 259 24.89 -3.93 -4.85
C ASN A 259 24.09 -5.16 -4.40
N PRO A 260 24.56 -5.89 -3.37
CA PRO A 260 23.82 -7.03 -2.82
C PRO A 260 22.43 -6.62 -2.30
N THR A 261 21.43 -7.45 -2.59
CA THR A 261 20.10 -7.31 -2.03
C THR A 261 20.09 -7.72 -0.55
N PRO A 262 19.52 -6.91 0.36
CA PRO A 262 19.34 -7.30 1.76
C PRO A 262 18.56 -8.60 1.92
N ASN A 263 18.87 -9.35 2.97
CA ASN A 263 18.23 -10.62 3.30
C ASN A 263 16.76 -10.42 3.74
N TYR A 264 16.49 -9.30 4.41
CA TYR A 264 15.18 -8.90 4.91
C TYR A 264 14.90 -7.46 4.50
N ASN A 265 13.68 -7.15 4.08
CA ASN A 265 13.33 -5.84 3.51
C ASN A 265 12.04 -5.30 4.13
N LEU A 266 12.09 -4.10 4.68
CA LEU A 266 10.95 -3.42 5.30
C LEU A 266 10.73 -2.08 4.62
N ALA A 267 9.56 -1.87 4.03
CA ALA A 267 9.13 -0.54 3.60
C ALA A 267 8.46 0.20 4.76
N LEU A 268 8.89 1.44 4.98
CA LEU A 268 8.24 2.40 5.89
C LEU A 268 7.22 3.29 5.17
N ASP A 269 6.83 2.88 3.97
CA ASP A 269 5.91 3.56 3.07
C ASP A 269 4.68 2.67 2.81
N GLY A 270 3.90 2.44 3.87
CA GLY A 270 2.76 1.54 3.82
C GLY A 270 1.87 1.63 5.06
N GLY A 271 0.99 0.64 5.22
CA GLY A 271 0.07 0.57 6.36
C GLY A 271 0.61 -0.25 7.53
N TYR A 272 0.29 0.18 8.76
CA TYR A 272 0.36 -0.68 9.94
C TYR A 272 -0.77 -1.74 9.91
N PRO A 273 -0.61 -2.90 10.57
CA PRO A 273 0.53 -3.27 11.44
C PRO A 273 1.75 -3.80 10.67
N VAL A 274 1.63 -4.94 9.99
CA VAL A 274 2.66 -5.49 9.10
C VAL A 274 1.96 -6.11 7.91
N VAL A 275 2.20 -5.63 6.70
CA VAL A 275 1.61 -6.22 5.50
C VAL A 275 2.54 -7.34 5.00
N ILE A 276 2.11 -8.58 5.21
CA ILE A 276 2.89 -9.78 4.80
C ILE A 276 2.40 -10.36 3.48
N ALA A 277 1.30 -9.84 2.94
CA ALA A 277 0.72 -10.34 1.71
C ALA A 277 0.25 -9.22 0.79
N GLU A 278 0.51 -9.37 -0.50
CA GLU A 278 0.02 -8.48 -1.56
C GLU A 278 -0.52 -9.31 -2.70
N LYS A 279 -1.71 -8.99 -3.21
CA LYS A 279 -2.25 -9.67 -4.38
C LYS A 279 -1.33 -9.47 -5.59
N GLY A 280 -1.20 -10.53 -6.39
CA GLY A 280 -0.51 -10.47 -7.67
C GLY A 280 -1.25 -9.53 -8.62
N SER A 281 -0.49 -8.80 -9.43
CA SER A 281 -1.05 -7.91 -10.46
C SER A 281 -1.25 -8.66 -11.77
N GLY A 282 -2.33 -8.39 -12.49
CA GLY A 282 -2.50 -8.89 -13.85
C GLY A 282 -3.26 -7.96 -14.77
N THR A 283 -3.17 -8.22 -16.06
CA THR A 283 -3.91 -7.52 -17.11
C THR A 283 -4.25 -8.50 -18.22
N VAL A 284 -5.53 -8.55 -18.60
CA VAL A 284 -5.99 -9.10 -19.86
C VAL A 284 -6.24 -7.93 -20.80
N MET A 285 -5.40 -7.76 -21.81
CA MET A 285 -5.57 -6.74 -22.84
C MET A 285 -6.22 -7.36 -24.06
N ALA A 286 -7.45 -6.95 -24.38
CA ALA A 286 -8.16 -7.33 -25.59
C ALA A 286 -8.02 -6.23 -26.65
N SER A 287 -7.50 -6.57 -27.83
CA SER A 287 -7.30 -5.64 -28.95
C SER A 287 -8.20 -6.02 -30.13
N PHE A 288 -9.12 -5.12 -30.47
CA PHE A 288 -10.08 -5.27 -31.56
C PHE A 288 -9.61 -4.45 -32.76
N THR A 289 -9.45 -5.10 -33.92
CA THR A 289 -9.10 -4.41 -35.17
C THR A 289 -10.23 -3.46 -35.56
N ARG A 290 -9.89 -2.20 -35.82
CA ARG A 290 -10.86 -1.20 -36.27
C ARG A 290 -11.41 -1.62 -37.63
N ARG A 291 -12.73 -1.54 -37.74
CA ARG A 291 -13.51 -1.84 -38.94
C ARG A 291 -14.65 -0.85 -39.05
N ALA A 292 -15.07 -0.56 -40.28
CA ALA A 292 -16.26 0.24 -40.54
C ALA A 292 -17.51 -0.43 -39.93
N GLY A 293 -18.43 0.38 -39.43
CA GLY A 293 -19.72 -0.09 -38.94
C GLY A 293 -20.51 -0.82 -40.03
N GLN A 294 -21.02 -1.99 -39.70
CA GLN A 294 -21.90 -2.80 -40.54
C GLN A 294 -23.34 -2.77 -40.01
N GLY A 295 -24.33 -2.91 -40.89
CA GLY A 295 -25.74 -2.82 -40.51
C GLY A 295 -26.28 -1.39 -40.62
N SER A 296 -27.29 -1.08 -39.82
CA SER A 296 -28.05 0.17 -39.90
C SER A 296 -28.14 0.88 -38.55
N GLY A 297 -28.43 2.18 -38.57
CA GLY A 297 -28.54 3.01 -37.38
C GLY A 297 -27.24 3.73 -37.02
N ALA A 298 -27.10 4.10 -35.76
CA ALA A 298 -26.01 4.94 -35.30
C ALA A 298 -24.68 4.17 -35.21
N GLU A 299 -23.57 4.83 -35.48
CA GLU A 299 -22.24 4.25 -35.39
C GLU A 299 -21.50 4.83 -34.17
N ILE A 300 -21.03 3.95 -33.27
CA ILE A 300 -20.18 4.39 -32.16
C ILE A 300 -18.77 4.60 -32.71
N THR A 301 -18.26 5.83 -32.65
CA THR A 301 -16.99 6.23 -33.26
C THR A 301 -15.83 6.26 -32.27
N SER A 302 -16.11 6.46 -30.99
CA SER A 302 -15.10 6.47 -29.93
C SER A 302 -15.72 6.17 -28.57
N MET A 303 -14.91 5.71 -27.63
CA MET A 303 -15.26 5.53 -26.23
C MET A 303 -14.04 5.85 -25.34
N THR A 304 -14.28 6.43 -24.17
CA THR A 304 -13.24 6.71 -23.17
C THR A 304 -13.29 5.73 -21.99
N GLY A 305 -12.15 5.54 -21.35
CA GLY A 305 -11.98 4.78 -20.11
C GLY A 305 -10.94 5.45 -19.21
N GLY A 306 -10.39 4.70 -18.25
CA GLY A 306 -9.28 5.15 -17.42
C GLY A 306 -8.04 5.47 -18.26
N MET A 307 -7.22 6.41 -17.80
CA MET A 307 -5.98 6.79 -18.50
C MET A 307 -4.84 5.79 -18.22
N ALA A 308 -4.98 4.97 -17.18
CA ALA A 308 -4.05 3.91 -16.81
C ALA A 308 -4.80 2.59 -16.57
N THR A 309 -4.11 1.45 -16.71
CA THR A 309 -4.69 0.11 -16.56
C THR A 309 -5.08 -0.22 -15.11
N ASN A 310 -4.62 0.54 -14.13
CA ASN A 310 -4.92 0.38 -12.70
C ASN A 310 -5.96 1.39 -12.16
N GLN A 311 -6.61 2.17 -13.03
CA GLN A 311 -7.53 3.24 -12.62
C GLN A 311 -8.97 2.98 -13.08
N ILE A 312 -9.94 3.11 -12.18
CA ILE A 312 -11.37 3.20 -12.52
C ILE A 312 -11.73 4.70 -12.60
N PRO A 313 -12.09 5.23 -13.78
CA PRO A 313 -12.43 6.65 -13.93
C PRO A 313 -13.79 6.96 -13.30
N SER A 314 -14.08 8.25 -13.07
CA SER A 314 -15.41 8.71 -12.64
C SER A 314 -16.43 8.76 -13.78
N LYS A 315 -15.97 8.79 -15.05
CA LYS A 315 -16.84 8.83 -16.24
C LYS A 315 -16.29 7.96 -17.36
N SER A 316 -17.20 7.47 -18.20
CA SER A 316 -16.91 6.92 -19.53
C SER A 316 -17.84 7.60 -20.53
N VAL A 317 -17.30 8.01 -21.68
CA VAL A 317 -18.01 8.77 -22.72
C VAL A 317 -17.89 8.04 -24.04
N ALA A 318 -19.00 7.78 -24.71
CA ALA A 318 -19.06 7.22 -26.06
C ALA A 318 -19.66 8.26 -27.02
N MET A 319 -19.04 8.40 -28.19
CA MET A 319 -19.54 9.28 -29.26
C MET A 319 -20.24 8.43 -30.31
N LEU A 320 -21.45 8.82 -30.69
CA LEU A 320 -22.25 8.15 -31.71
C LEU A 320 -22.57 9.11 -32.84
N VAL A 321 -22.41 8.68 -34.09
CA VAL A 321 -22.81 9.45 -35.28
C VAL A 321 -24.09 8.87 -35.86
N THR A 322 -25.03 9.74 -36.22
CA THR A 322 -26.34 9.37 -36.78
C THR A 322 -26.92 10.53 -37.59
N ASP A 323 -27.84 10.23 -38.50
CA ASP A 323 -28.61 11.24 -39.23
C ASP A 323 -29.77 11.82 -38.40
N THR A 324 -30.16 11.16 -37.30
CA THR A 324 -31.27 11.58 -36.41
C THR A 324 -30.82 11.74 -34.93
N PRO A 325 -29.92 12.69 -34.62
CA PRO A 325 -29.29 12.80 -33.31
C PRO A 325 -30.27 13.06 -32.16
N ALA A 326 -31.32 13.87 -32.39
CA ALA A 326 -32.32 14.15 -31.35
C ALA A 326 -33.13 12.90 -30.95
N GLU A 327 -33.53 12.09 -31.92
CA GLU A 327 -34.29 10.85 -31.69
C GLU A 327 -33.42 9.79 -31.00
N LEU A 328 -32.16 9.66 -31.44
CA LEU A 328 -31.20 8.78 -30.81
C LEU A 328 -30.92 9.18 -29.36
N ALA A 329 -30.68 10.48 -29.10
CA ALA A 329 -30.43 10.97 -27.74
C ALA A 329 -31.61 10.68 -26.80
N ALA A 330 -32.85 10.93 -27.25
CA ALA A 330 -34.04 10.62 -26.46
C ALA A 330 -34.17 9.11 -26.18
N SER A 331 -33.89 8.26 -27.18
CA SER A 331 -33.95 6.81 -27.05
C SER A 331 -32.88 6.27 -26.09
N LEU A 332 -31.64 6.76 -26.22
CA LEU A 332 -30.53 6.41 -25.33
C LEU A 332 -30.75 6.93 -23.91
N GLN A 333 -31.29 8.14 -23.73
CA GLN A 333 -31.60 8.69 -22.40
C GLN A 333 -32.64 7.82 -21.68
N LYS A 334 -33.71 7.44 -22.38
CA LYS A 334 -34.75 6.56 -21.83
C LYS A 334 -34.17 5.19 -21.44
N ALA A 335 -33.46 4.54 -22.37
CA ALA A 335 -32.85 3.24 -22.13
C ALA A 335 -31.81 3.29 -21.02
N GLY A 336 -31.00 4.35 -20.96
CA GLY A 336 -29.98 4.58 -19.95
C GLY A 336 -30.56 4.78 -18.56
N THR A 337 -31.64 5.55 -18.44
CA THR A 337 -32.36 5.77 -17.17
C THR A 337 -32.91 4.45 -16.62
N GLU A 338 -33.53 3.64 -17.49
CA GLU A 338 -34.04 2.33 -17.11
C GLU A 338 -32.91 1.35 -16.74
N TYR A 339 -31.83 1.35 -17.53
CA TYR A 339 -30.65 0.55 -17.27
C TYR A 339 -30.00 0.89 -15.93
N ALA A 340 -29.81 2.18 -15.61
CA ALA A 340 -29.23 2.61 -14.34
C ALA A 340 -30.07 2.15 -13.15
N LYS A 341 -31.40 2.34 -13.24
CA LYS A 341 -32.35 1.88 -12.21
C LYS A 341 -32.26 0.36 -11.99
N ASN A 342 -32.17 -0.43 -13.06
CA ASN A 342 -32.15 -1.89 -12.98
C ASN A 342 -30.80 -2.47 -12.55
N ASN A 343 -29.72 -1.68 -12.51
CA ASN A 343 -28.37 -2.12 -12.19
C ASN A 343 -27.78 -1.40 -10.97
N GLY A 344 -28.63 -1.12 -9.97
CA GLY A 344 -28.24 -0.63 -8.65
C GLY A 344 -28.54 0.85 -8.39
N GLY A 345 -28.84 1.65 -9.41
CA GLY A 345 -29.25 3.05 -9.27
C GLY A 345 -28.20 3.98 -8.64
N ASN A 346 -26.93 3.55 -8.58
CA ASN A 346 -25.81 4.27 -7.96
C ASN A 346 -24.88 4.94 -8.99
N PHE A 347 -25.37 5.13 -10.22
CA PHE A 347 -24.69 5.78 -11.33
C PHE A 347 -25.71 6.45 -12.24
N ASP A 348 -25.23 7.33 -13.11
CA ASP A 348 -26.06 8.06 -14.07
C ASP A 348 -25.69 7.71 -15.52
N VAL A 349 -26.69 7.75 -16.40
CA VAL A 349 -26.53 7.62 -17.86
C VAL A 349 -27.22 8.80 -18.53
N ALA A 350 -26.44 9.61 -19.23
CA ALA A 350 -26.92 10.81 -19.91
C ALA A 350 -26.58 10.74 -21.40
N ALA A 351 -27.54 11.12 -22.25
CA ALA A 351 -27.35 11.23 -23.70
C ALA A 351 -27.71 12.64 -24.16
N ALA A 352 -26.76 13.33 -24.81
CA ALA A 352 -26.94 14.68 -25.31
C ALA A 352 -26.57 14.78 -26.78
N VAL A 353 -27.32 15.57 -27.54
CA VAL A 353 -26.96 15.89 -28.93
C VAL A 353 -25.67 16.70 -28.95
N ASP A 354 -24.73 16.28 -29.79
CA ASP A 354 -23.47 16.98 -30.03
C ASP A 354 -23.19 17.03 -31.54
N GLY A 355 -23.40 18.19 -32.15
CA GLY A 355 -23.28 18.38 -33.60
C GLY A 355 -24.15 17.40 -34.41
N LYS A 356 -23.51 16.54 -35.21
CA LYS A 356 -24.16 15.49 -36.02
C LYS A 356 -24.25 14.14 -35.29
N GLY A 357 -24.11 14.14 -33.98
CA GLY A 357 -24.03 12.92 -33.19
C GLY A 357 -24.67 13.05 -31.82
N VAL A 358 -24.41 12.06 -30.99
CA VAL A 358 -24.84 11.98 -29.59
C VAL A 358 -23.64 11.63 -28.73
N MET A 359 -23.44 12.42 -27.69
CA MET A 359 -22.52 12.12 -26.60
C MET A 359 -23.28 11.33 -25.54
N LEU A 360 -22.91 10.06 -25.36
CA LEU A 360 -23.42 9.19 -24.32
C LEU A 360 -22.42 9.15 -23.17
N THR A 361 -22.85 9.52 -21.97
CA THR A 361 -22.00 9.60 -20.77
C THR A 361 -22.54 8.66 -19.71
N VAL A 362 -21.67 7.82 -19.15
CA VAL A 362 -21.92 7.08 -17.90
C VAL A 362 -21.09 7.72 -16.81
N THR A 363 -21.74 8.19 -15.75
CA THR A 363 -21.07 8.79 -14.58
C THR A 363 -21.20 7.86 -13.38
N GLY A 364 -20.07 7.44 -12.83
CA GLY A 364 -19.98 6.59 -11.64
C GLY A 364 -19.10 7.22 -10.56
N VAL A 365 -18.37 6.39 -9.84
CA VAL A 365 -17.46 6.80 -8.76
C VAL A 365 -16.09 6.22 -9.04
N SER A 366 -15.07 7.08 -9.05
CA SER A 366 -13.69 6.67 -9.30
C SER A 366 -13.14 5.82 -8.14
N ALA A 367 -12.27 4.87 -8.47
CA ALA A 367 -11.59 4.02 -7.50
C ALA A 367 -10.24 3.55 -8.05
N HIS A 368 -9.35 3.12 -7.17
CA HIS A 368 -8.18 2.36 -7.57
C HIS A 368 -8.61 0.92 -7.94
N SER A 369 -8.01 0.32 -8.98
CA SER A 369 -8.45 -0.99 -9.48
C SER A 369 -8.20 -2.14 -8.50
N SER A 370 -7.42 -1.92 -7.44
CA SER A 370 -7.23 -2.92 -6.38
C SER A 370 -8.42 -3.03 -5.43
N GLU A 371 -9.22 -1.98 -5.32
CA GLU A 371 -10.39 -1.88 -4.43
C GLU A 371 -11.63 -1.46 -5.24
N PRO A 372 -12.02 -2.23 -6.27
CA PRO A 372 -13.15 -1.88 -7.13
C PRO A 372 -14.47 -1.72 -6.37
N GLU A 373 -14.61 -2.32 -5.19
CA GLU A 373 -15.74 -2.18 -4.27
C GLU A 373 -15.93 -0.75 -3.74
N SER A 374 -14.86 0.05 -3.72
CA SER A 374 -14.91 1.46 -3.26
C SER A 374 -15.52 2.40 -4.30
N GLY A 375 -15.72 1.93 -5.53
CA GLY A 375 -16.20 2.72 -6.66
C GLY A 375 -17.43 2.17 -7.36
N VAL A 376 -17.83 2.85 -8.42
CA VAL A 376 -18.93 2.45 -9.31
C VAL A 376 -18.42 2.57 -10.73
N ASN A 377 -17.90 1.47 -11.27
CA ASN A 377 -17.13 1.47 -12.52
C ASN A 377 -17.98 1.87 -13.75
N PRO A 378 -17.73 3.04 -14.38
CA PRO A 378 -18.51 3.50 -15.53
C PRO A 378 -18.08 2.84 -16.84
N VAL A 379 -16.87 2.28 -16.94
CA VAL A 379 -16.38 1.59 -18.16
C VAL A 379 -17.12 0.28 -18.35
N ALA A 380 -17.20 -0.53 -17.29
CA ALA A 380 -17.96 -1.78 -17.28
C ALA A 380 -19.43 -1.54 -17.64
N ARG A 381 -20.04 -0.50 -17.03
CA ARG A 381 -21.44 -0.11 -17.26
C ARG A 381 -21.69 0.44 -18.65
N MET A 382 -20.79 1.23 -19.21
CA MET A 382 -20.91 1.72 -20.59
C MET A 382 -20.91 0.56 -21.59
N LEU A 383 -19.98 -0.39 -21.44
CA LEU A 383 -19.87 -1.55 -22.32
C LEU A 383 -21.08 -2.47 -22.19
N ASP A 384 -21.50 -2.79 -20.96
CA ASP A 384 -22.68 -3.62 -20.72
C ASP A 384 -23.97 -2.92 -21.20
N PHE A 385 -24.09 -1.60 -21.00
CA PHE A 385 -25.19 -0.81 -21.53
C PHE A 385 -25.23 -0.85 -23.06
N ILE A 386 -24.11 -0.58 -23.75
CA ILE A 386 -24.03 -0.65 -25.22
C ILE A 386 -24.47 -2.03 -25.73
N ASN A 387 -24.02 -3.11 -25.09
CA ASN A 387 -24.44 -4.46 -25.44
C ASN A 387 -25.95 -4.68 -25.19
N SER A 388 -26.49 -4.12 -24.11
CA SER A 388 -27.92 -4.24 -23.76
C SER A 388 -28.88 -3.49 -24.70
N LEU A 389 -28.35 -2.62 -25.57
CA LEU A 389 -29.10 -1.88 -26.57
C LEU A 389 -29.43 -2.72 -27.82
N ASP A 390 -28.80 -3.89 -27.99
CA ASP A 390 -29.06 -4.78 -29.12
C ASP A 390 -30.57 -5.11 -29.21
N GLY A 391 -31.13 -4.96 -30.41
CA GLY A 391 -32.57 -5.07 -30.66
C GLY A 391 -33.47 -3.95 -30.10
N LYS A 392 -32.94 -2.99 -29.33
CA LYS A 392 -33.71 -1.85 -28.76
C LYS A 392 -33.39 -0.53 -29.45
N VAL A 393 -32.13 -0.31 -29.81
CA VAL A 393 -31.65 0.86 -30.54
C VAL A 393 -30.86 0.37 -31.74
N ALA A 394 -31.16 0.88 -32.93
CA ALA A 394 -30.45 0.51 -34.14
C ALA A 394 -29.01 1.07 -34.07
N LEU A 395 -28.04 0.17 -33.94
CA LEU A 395 -26.61 0.46 -33.91
C LEU A 395 -25.91 -0.32 -35.02
N LYS A 396 -24.97 0.32 -35.72
CA LYS A 396 -24.02 -0.40 -36.56
C LYS A 396 -23.07 -1.22 -35.69
N HIS A 397 -22.74 -2.42 -36.14
CA HIS A 397 -21.78 -3.28 -35.49
C HIS A 397 -20.36 -2.97 -35.96
N ASN A 398 -19.47 -2.66 -35.02
CA ASN A 398 -18.05 -2.44 -35.23
C ASN A 398 -17.22 -2.98 -34.04
N HIS A 399 -15.94 -2.64 -34.02
CA HIS A 399 -14.99 -3.02 -32.98
C HIS A 399 -15.39 -2.57 -31.55
N ILE A 400 -16.13 -1.47 -31.39
CA ILE A 400 -16.60 -1.02 -30.06
C ILE A 400 -17.79 -1.85 -29.59
N THR A 401 -18.74 -2.15 -30.48
CA THR A 401 -19.85 -3.07 -30.14
C THR A 401 -19.34 -4.50 -29.90
N ASP A 402 -18.28 -4.91 -30.61
CA ASP A 402 -17.59 -6.18 -30.37
C ASP A 402 -16.96 -6.22 -28.97
N ALA A 403 -16.30 -5.12 -28.57
CA ALA A 403 -15.75 -4.96 -27.23
C ALA A 403 -16.85 -4.90 -26.14
N ALA A 404 -17.99 -4.27 -26.43
CA ALA A 404 -19.15 -4.24 -25.54
C ALA A 404 -19.70 -5.64 -25.28
N ARG A 405 -19.86 -6.45 -26.33
CA ARG A 405 -20.29 -7.85 -26.20
C ARG A 405 -19.26 -8.70 -25.47
N TYR A 406 -17.98 -8.54 -25.79
CA TYR A 406 -16.89 -9.18 -25.05
C TYR A 406 -16.96 -8.87 -23.55
N ALA A 407 -17.13 -7.60 -23.20
CA ALA A 407 -17.22 -7.15 -21.82
C ALA A 407 -18.43 -7.75 -21.09
N ALA A 408 -19.62 -7.64 -21.69
CA ALA A 408 -20.85 -8.13 -21.10
C ALA A 408 -20.88 -9.65 -20.94
N ASP A 409 -20.39 -10.40 -21.94
CA ASP A 409 -20.43 -11.87 -21.92
C ASP A 409 -19.40 -12.48 -20.97
N ASN A 410 -18.25 -11.84 -20.78
CA ASN A 410 -17.11 -12.43 -20.04
C ASN A 410 -16.84 -11.80 -18.69
N TRP A 411 -17.16 -10.52 -18.48
CA TRP A 411 -16.79 -9.79 -17.25
C TRP A 411 -18.03 -9.28 -16.52
N GLY A 412 -18.99 -8.72 -17.26
CA GLY A 412 -20.22 -8.17 -16.69
C GLY A 412 -19.99 -6.96 -15.79
N LEU A 413 -20.88 -6.77 -14.82
CA LEU A 413 -20.84 -5.65 -13.86
C LEU A 413 -20.21 -6.01 -12.52
N ASP A 414 -20.05 -7.31 -12.24
CA ASP A 414 -19.24 -7.73 -11.09
C ASP A 414 -17.76 -7.55 -11.39
N TYR A 415 -16.97 -7.52 -10.33
CA TYR A 415 -15.52 -7.39 -10.41
C TYR A 415 -14.83 -8.63 -9.82
N LEU A 416 -15.52 -9.76 -9.69
CA LEU A 416 -15.03 -10.97 -9.01
C LEU A 416 -14.64 -12.09 -9.99
N GLY A 417 -14.77 -11.83 -11.29
CA GLY A 417 -14.44 -12.81 -12.34
C GLY A 417 -15.43 -13.98 -12.40
N ASN A 418 -16.63 -13.81 -11.83
CA ASN A 418 -17.65 -14.86 -11.80
C ASN A 418 -18.20 -15.13 -13.20
N LYS A 419 -18.39 -14.08 -13.99
CA LYS A 419 -18.94 -14.19 -15.35
C LYS A 419 -18.08 -15.07 -16.27
N LEU A 420 -16.76 -14.90 -16.25
CA LEU A 420 -15.81 -15.76 -16.97
C LEU A 420 -15.66 -17.13 -16.27
N GLY A 421 -16.02 -17.22 -14.99
CA GLY A 421 -15.85 -18.41 -14.16
C GLY A 421 -14.38 -18.66 -13.79
N ILE A 422 -13.66 -17.58 -13.46
CA ILE A 422 -12.28 -17.63 -12.95
C ILE A 422 -12.19 -17.22 -11.47
N GLY A 423 -13.28 -16.72 -10.89
CA GLY A 423 -13.34 -16.25 -9.51
C GLY A 423 -12.91 -17.32 -8.52
N PHE A 424 -12.07 -16.93 -7.57
CA PHE A 424 -11.69 -17.70 -6.39
C PHE A 424 -11.28 -16.72 -5.27
N ALA A 425 -11.15 -17.21 -4.04
CA ALA A 425 -10.74 -16.40 -2.91
C ALA A 425 -9.75 -17.16 -2.04
N ASP A 426 -8.94 -16.40 -1.33
CA ASP A 426 -8.12 -16.84 -0.22
C ASP A 426 -8.66 -16.27 1.09
N ASP A 427 -8.60 -17.03 2.18
CA ASP A 427 -9.16 -16.61 3.47
C ASP A 427 -8.45 -15.37 4.05
N PHE A 428 -7.17 -15.18 3.74
CA PHE A 428 -6.38 -14.05 4.23
C PHE A 428 -6.37 -12.89 3.23
N MET A 429 -6.15 -13.16 1.95
CA MET A 429 -6.02 -12.14 0.91
C MET A 429 -7.36 -11.71 0.29
N GLY A 430 -8.44 -12.42 0.55
CA GLY A 430 -9.74 -12.17 -0.04
C GLY A 430 -9.86 -12.63 -1.51
N PRO A 431 -10.84 -12.12 -2.26
CA PRO A 431 -11.17 -12.63 -3.59
C PRO A 431 -10.22 -12.13 -4.69
N LEU A 432 -10.13 -12.90 -5.77
CA LEU A 432 -9.67 -12.38 -7.06
C LEU A 432 -10.60 -11.25 -7.50
N THR A 433 -10.00 -10.15 -7.99
CA THR A 433 -10.77 -9.10 -8.66
C THR A 433 -10.38 -8.98 -10.13
N ALA A 434 -11.35 -8.62 -10.97
CA ALA A 434 -11.23 -8.47 -12.42
C ALA A 434 -12.08 -7.28 -12.89
N SER A 435 -11.45 -6.13 -13.16
CA SER A 435 -12.15 -4.88 -13.46
C SER A 435 -11.78 -4.31 -14.82
N PRO A 436 -12.74 -3.94 -15.69
CA PRO A 436 -12.48 -3.13 -16.87
C PRO A 436 -12.02 -1.73 -16.47
N THR A 437 -10.83 -1.30 -16.88
CA THR A 437 -10.24 -0.03 -16.42
C THR A 437 -9.91 0.89 -17.59
N PHE A 438 -9.02 0.44 -18.47
CA PHE A 438 -8.45 1.25 -19.54
C PHE A 438 -9.14 0.99 -20.88
N VAL A 439 -9.41 2.08 -21.61
CA VAL A 439 -9.80 2.06 -23.01
C VAL A 439 -8.80 2.89 -23.80
N GLY A 440 -8.13 2.26 -24.75
CA GLY A 440 -7.22 2.93 -25.69
C GLY A 440 -7.73 2.75 -27.10
N MET A 441 -7.66 3.80 -27.91
CA MET A 441 -8.05 3.72 -29.32
C MET A 441 -7.04 4.48 -30.16
N ASP A 442 -6.45 3.79 -31.13
CA ASP A 442 -5.57 4.37 -32.15
C ASP A 442 -6.16 4.18 -33.55
N GLU A 443 -5.41 4.51 -34.60
CA GLU A 443 -5.88 4.37 -35.99
C GLU A 443 -6.23 2.92 -36.39
N LYS A 444 -5.66 1.92 -35.71
CA LYS A 444 -5.75 0.50 -36.09
C LYS A 444 -6.57 -0.33 -35.14
N THR A 445 -6.56 0.00 -33.84
CA THR A 445 -7.09 -0.87 -32.80
C THR A 445 -7.87 -0.11 -31.74
N PHE A 446 -8.87 -0.79 -31.19
CA PHE A 446 -9.51 -0.46 -29.92
C PHE A 446 -9.05 -1.48 -28.89
N LYS A 447 -8.60 -1.00 -27.74
CA LYS A 447 -7.99 -1.79 -26.67
C LYS A 447 -8.80 -1.64 -25.40
N LEU A 448 -9.13 -2.76 -24.77
CA LEU A 448 -9.77 -2.81 -23.47
C LEU A 448 -8.89 -3.61 -22.51
N ALA A 449 -8.50 -3.00 -21.38
CA ALA A 449 -7.77 -3.68 -20.33
C ALA A 449 -8.71 -4.14 -19.21
N ILE A 450 -8.56 -5.39 -18.81
CA ILE A 450 -9.15 -5.94 -17.59
C ILE A 450 -8.03 -6.09 -16.57
N ASN A 451 -8.05 -5.27 -15.52
CA ASN A 451 -7.10 -5.35 -14.43
C ASN A 451 -7.45 -6.52 -13.51
N LEU A 452 -6.48 -7.38 -13.22
CA LEU A 452 -6.64 -8.50 -12.29
C LEU A 452 -5.87 -8.22 -11.01
N ARG A 453 -6.47 -8.51 -9.85
CA ARG A 453 -5.75 -8.72 -8.59
C ARG A 453 -5.94 -10.15 -8.13
N VAL A 454 -4.83 -10.86 -7.98
CA VAL A 454 -4.81 -12.32 -7.83
C VAL A 454 -4.37 -12.69 -6.42
N PRO A 455 -5.23 -13.27 -5.57
CA PRO A 455 -4.83 -13.80 -4.27
C PRO A 455 -4.07 -15.12 -4.44
N LYS A 456 -3.43 -15.61 -3.37
CA LYS A 456 -2.81 -16.94 -3.36
C LYS A 456 -3.84 -18.03 -3.66
N GLY A 457 -3.40 -19.09 -4.34
CA GLY A 457 -4.22 -20.28 -4.60
C GLY A 457 -4.03 -20.89 -5.98
N LYS A 458 -3.87 -20.06 -7.02
CA LYS A 458 -3.53 -20.52 -8.39
C LYS A 458 -2.23 -19.87 -8.84
N SER A 459 -1.38 -20.62 -9.53
CA SER A 459 -0.21 -20.03 -10.19
C SER A 459 -0.65 -19.13 -11.37
N PRO A 460 0.13 -18.10 -11.73
CA PRO A 460 -0.10 -17.24 -12.88
C PRO A 460 -0.26 -18.02 -14.18
N GLU A 461 0.52 -19.07 -14.40
CA GLU A 461 0.48 -19.89 -15.61
C GLU A 461 -0.86 -20.62 -15.72
N LYS A 462 -1.33 -21.20 -14.61
CA LYS A 462 -2.62 -21.90 -14.57
C LYS A 462 -3.77 -20.92 -14.80
N LEU A 463 -3.77 -19.78 -14.10
CA LEU A 463 -4.82 -18.77 -14.26
C LEU A 463 -4.82 -18.19 -15.67
N LYS A 464 -3.64 -17.92 -16.24
CA LYS A 464 -3.48 -17.46 -17.63
C LYS A 464 -4.04 -18.47 -18.63
N SER A 465 -3.74 -19.75 -18.48
CA SER A 465 -4.28 -20.80 -19.35
C SER A 465 -5.80 -20.88 -19.25
N GLU A 466 -6.36 -20.88 -18.03
CA GLU A 466 -7.81 -20.93 -17.81
C GLU A 466 -8.53 -19.75 -18.47
N ILE A 467 -7.99 -18.52 -18.31
CA ILE A 467 -8.53 -17.33 -18.97
C ILE A 467 -8.45 -17.49 -20.49
N ALA A 468 -7.29 -17.87 -21.02
CA ALA A 468 -7.07 -18.00 -22.45
C ALA A 468 -8.02 -19.03 -23.11
N ASP A 469 -8.21 -20.19 -22.48
CA ASP A 469 -9.10 -21.23 -22.98
C ASP A 469 -10.56 -20.77 -23.02
N LYS A 470 -11.02 -20.12 -21.95
CA LYS A 470 -12.38 -19.59 -21.85
C LYS A 470 -12.65 -18.48 -22.88
N LEU A 471 -11.69 -17.56 -23.05
CA LEU A 471 -11.80 -16.49 -24.03
C LEU A 471 -11.69 -17.00 -25.48
N THR A 472 -10.91 -18.05 -25.71
CA THR A 472 -10.84 -18.74 -27.01
C THR A 472 -12.18 -19.40 -27.35
N ALA A 473 -12.78 -20.13 -26.39
CA ALA A 473 -14.10 -20.73 -26.56
C ALA A 473 -15.19 -19.68 -26.81
N TRP A 474 -15.16 -18.55 -26.08
CA TRP A 474 -16.06 -17.43 -26.33
C TRP A 474 -15.86 -16.84 -27.74
N SER A 475 -14.61 -16.65 -28.18
CA SER A 475 -14.30 -16.10 -29.51
C SER A 475 -14.82 -17.01 -30.63
N GLN A 476 -14.65 -18.33 -30.49
CA GLN A 476 -15.20 -19.31 -31.43
C GLN A 476 -16.73 -19.29 -31.48
N LYS A 477 -17.39 -19.12 -30.32
CA LYS A 477 -18.86 -19.08 -30.26
C LYS A 477 -19.44 -17.76 -30.79
N SER A 478 -18.82 -16.63 -30.45
CA SER A 478 -19.29 -15.29 -30.81
C SER A 478 -18.90 -14.86 -32.22
N GLN A 479 -17.88 -15.52 -32.81
CA GLN A 479 -17.22 -15.13 -34.06
C GLN A 479 -16.53 -13.75 -33.98
N ILE A 480 -16.23 -13.28 -32.76
CA ILE A 480 -15.45 -12.07 -32.50
C ILE A 480 -14.04 -12.52 -32.11
N THR A 481 -13.03 -12.05 -32.83
CA THR A 481 -11.65 -12.53 -32.72
C THR A 481 -10.66 -11.43 -32.30
N PRO A 482 -10.76 -10.88 -31.08
CA PRO A 482 -9.78 -9.92 -30.60
C PRO A 482 -8.43 -10.61 -30.36
N ALA A 483 -7.35 -9.87 -30.54
CA ALA A 483 -6.04 -10.31 -30.11
C ALA A 483 -5.90 -10.10 -28.59
N PHE A 484 -5.46 -11.12 -27.87
CA PHE A 484 -5.28 -11.05 -26.42
C PHE A 484 -3.80 -11.01 -26.03
N ASN A 485 -3.47 -10.15 -25.07
CA ASN A 485 -2.21 -10.19 -24.34
C ASN A 485 -2.52 -10.40 -22.84
N TYR A 486 -1.81 -11.34 -22.21
CA TYR A 486 -2.00 -11.72 -20.82
C TYR A 486 -0.71 -11.51 -20.04
N SER A 487 -0.79 -10.66 -19.01
CA SER A 487 0.24 -10.50 -17.99
C SER A 487 -0.37 -10.85 -16.64
N ILE A 488 0.24 -11.76 -15.89
CA ILE A 488 -0.18 -12.11 -14.53
C ILE A 488 1.10 -12.35 -13.73
N ALA A 489 1.23 -11.66 -12.61
CA ALA A 489 2.31 -11.84 -11.65
C ALA A 489 1.80 -12.62 -10.43
N GLU A 490 2.72 -13.35 -9.79
CA GLU A 490 2.46 -14.04 -8.52
C GLU A 490 2.01 -13.06 -7.43
N PRO A 491 1.17 -13.48 -6.47
CA PRO A 491 1.03 -12.77 -5.21
C PRO A 491 2.29 -12.86 -4.35
N MET A 492 2.47 -11.86 -3.50
CA MET A 492 3.41 -11.88 -2.40
C MET A 492 2.74 -12.50 -1.18
N TYR A 493 3.39 -13.47 -0.54
CA TYR A 493 2.99 -13.97 0.78
C TYR A 493 4.23 -14.35 1.58
N ARG A 494 4.42 -13.77 2.77
CA ARG A 494 5.52 -14.10 3.68
C ARG A 494 5.05 -15.06 4.76
N ASN A 495 5.98 -15.88 5.25
CA ASN A 495 5.68 -16.85 6.31
C ASN A 495 5.33 -16.10 7.62
N PRO A 496 4.08 -16.18 8.13
CA PRO A 496 3.69 -15.52 9.37
C PRO A 496 4.38 -16.12 10.61
N GLU A 497 4.99 -17.30 10.48
CA GLU A 497 5.70 -17.96 11.58
C GLU A 497 7.13 -17.46 11.80
N GLY A 498 7.66 -16.62 10.91
CA GLY A 498 8.99 -16.02 11.09
C GLY A 498 9.05 -15.14 12.35
N GLU A 499 10.11 -15.30 13.14
CA GLU A 499 10.25 -14.60 14.42
C GLU A 499 10.36 -13.09 14.22
N TRP A 500 10.98 -12.66 13.11
CA TRP A 500 11.06 -11.25 12.77
C TRP A 500 9.69 -10.62 12.47
N VAL A 501 8.83 -11.24 11.66
CA VAL A 501 7.50 -10.68 11.36
C VAL A 501 6.59 -10.71 12.59
N LYS A 502 6.73 -11.71 13.46
CA LYS A 502 6.04 -11.72 14.77
C LYS A 502 6.50 -10.56 15.65
N ALA A 503 7.80 -10.28 15.68
CA ALA A 503 8.33 -9.13 16.40
C ALA A 503 7.81 -7.81 15.84
N LEU A 504 7.76 -7.64 14.52
CA LEU A 504 7.15 -6.46 13.88
C LEU A 504 5.68 -6.31 14.28
N LEU A 505 4.90 -7.40 14.19
CA LEU A 505 3.48 -7.38 14.53
C LEU A 505 3.26 -7.00 16.00
N ALA A 506 4.07 -7.55 16.90
CA ALA A 506 4.07 -7.18 18.32
C ALA A 506 4.37 -5.69 18.49
N VAL A 507 5.45 -5.17 17.89
CA VAL A 507 5.80 -3.74 17.99
C VAL A 507 4.68 -2.84 17.53
N ALA A 508 4.11 -3.08 16.33
CA ALA A 508 3.02 -2.25 15.82
C ALA A 508 1.76 -2.36 16.69
N SER A 509 1.26 -3.58 16.90
CA SER A 509 -0.01 -3.81 17.59
C SER A 509 -0.03 -3.26 19.02
N GLU A 510 1.07 -3.45 19.76
CA GLU A 510 1.20 -3.03 21.14
C GLU A 510 1.35 -1.50 21.26
N ASN A 511 2.11 -0.85 20.36
CA ASN A 511 2.31 0.60 20.41
C ASN A 511 1.04 1.35 20.00
N LEU A 512 0.31 0.82 19.01
CA LEU A 512 -0.88 1.45 18.45
C LEU A 512 -2.18 1.05 19.16
N GLY A 513 -2.12 0.03 20.04
CA GLY A 513 -3.31 -0.54 20.68
C GLY A 513 -4.29 -1.13 19.66
N MET A 514 -3.77 -1.64 18.53
CA MET A 514 -4.56 -2.20 17.45
C MET A 514 -4.61 -3.73 17.53
N LYS A 515 -5.47 -4.34 16.70
CA LYS A 515 -5.64 -5.79 16.66
C LYS A 515 -4.31 -6.48 16.29
N HIS A 516 -3.95 -7.53 17.03
CA HIS A 516 -2.72 -8.31 16.81
C HIS A 516 -2.90 -9.31 15.66
N GLU A 517 -3.03 -8.80 14.45
CA GLU A 517 -3.18 -9.60 13.22
C GLU A 517 -2.35 -9.00 12.09
N PHE A 518 -1.83 -9.86 11.20
CA PHE A 518 -1.12 -9.40 10.02
C PHE A 518 -2.06 -8.73 9.01
N GLY A 519 -1.51 -7.78 8.26
CA GLY A 519 -2.18 -7.09 7.17
C GLY A 519 -1.98 -7.77 5.80
N THR A 520 -2.88 -7.45 4.89
CA THR A 520 -2.83 -7.82 3.47
C THR A 520 -3.17 -6.58 2.63
N SER A 521 -2.63 -6.48 1.43
CA SER A 521 -2.97 -5.43 0.46
C SER A 521 -3.40 -6.03 -0.88
N ALA A 522 -4.35 -5.37 -1.53
CA ALA A 522 -4.72 -5.69 -2.91
C ALA A 522 -3.82 -4.97 -3.93
N GLY A 523 -3.10 -3.93 -3.50
CA GLY A 523 -2.03 -3.27 -4.25
C GLY A 523 -0.74 -4.09 -4.21
N ALA A 524 0.17 -3.80 -5.13
CA ALA A 524 1.54 -4.31 -5.07
C ALA A 524 2.47 -3.12 -4.88
N THR A 525 3.44 -3.24 -3.98
CA THR A 525 4.43 -2.18 -3.69
C THR A 525 5.83 -2.62 -4.11
N SER A 526 6.83 -1.77 -3.95
CA SER A 526 8.23 -2.07 -4.28
C SER A 526 8.75 -3.31 -3.52
N VAL A 527 8.29 -3.55 -2.28
CA VAL A 527 8.72 -4.71 -1.47
C VAL A 527 8.19 -6.06 -1.96
N HIS A 528 7.22 -6.05 -2.88
CA HIS A 528 6.63 -7.26 -3.46
C HIS A 528 7.68 -8.26 -3.95
N LYS A 529 8.66 -7.73 -4.68
CA LYS A 529 9.69 -8.51 -5.39
C LYS A 529 10.95 -8.75 -4.55
N LEU A 530 11.02 -8.18 -3.35
CA LEU A 530 12.22 -8.25 -2.51
C LEU A 530 12.23 -9.50 -1.63
N PRO A 531 13.40 -10.12 -1.39
CA PRO A 531 13.54 -11.21 -0.43
C PRO A 531 12.98 -10.79 0.93
N ASN A 532 12.07 -11.61 1.47
CA ASN A 532 11.42 -11.33 2.75
C ASN A 532 10.89 -9.89 2.87
N GLY A 533 10.38 -9.31 1.77
CA GLY A 533 9.82 -7.97 1.76
C GLY A 533 8.48 -7.89 2.49
N VAL A 534 8.31 -6.91 3.39
CA VAL A 534 7.04 -6.56 4.06
C VAL A 534 6.89 -5.04 4.15
N GLN A 535 5.66 -4.56 4.32
CA GLN A 535 5.41 -3.16 4.70
C GLN A 535 5.20 -3.05 6.22
N PHE A 536 5.64 -1.95 6.82
CA PHE A 536 5.58 -1.73 8.27
C PHE A 536 5.24 -0.28 8.63
N GLY A 537 4.00 0.13 8.34
CA GLY A 537 3.60 1.53 8.48
C GLY A 537 4.30 2.44 7.45
N LEU A 538 4.27 3.76 7.60
CA LEU A 538 3.89 4.52 8.80
C LEU A 538 2.43 5.01 8.85
N ALA A 539 1.57 4.56 7.94
CA ALA A 539 0.16 4.96 7.91
C ALA A 539 -0.71 4.10 8.85
N ARG A 540 -1.67 4.73 9.54
CA ARG A 540 -2.65 4.03 10.38
C ARG A 540 -3.89 3.65 9.57
N PRO A 541 -4.32 2.37 9.55
CA PRO A 541 -5.43 1.92 8.71
C PRO A 541 -6.80 2.52 9.07
N GLU A 542 -6.99 2.95 10.32
CA GLU A 542 -8.21 3.57 10.82
C GLU A 542 -8.27 5.10 10.60
N VAL A 543 -7.16 5.70 10.17
CA VAL A 543 -7.06 7.13 9.88
C VAL A 543 -7.04 7.30 8.37
N LYS A 544 -7.75 8.32 7.88
CA LYS A 544 -7.69 8.66 6.45
C LYS A 544 -6.26 9.06 6.07
N TYR A 545 -5.68 8.33 5.12
CA TYR A 545 -4.39 8.67 4.51
C TYR A 545 -4.45 10.06 3.85
N THR A 546 -3.44 10.89 4.09
CA THR A 546 -3.37 12.26 3.56
C THR A 546 -2.28 12.47 2.51
N GLY A 547 -1.38 11.48 2.35
CA GLY A 547 -0.37 11.47 1.30
C GLY A 547 -0.99 11.71 -0.08
N HIS A 548 -0.23 12.37 -0.95
CA HIS A 548 -0.61 12.76 -2.31
C HIS A 548 -1.76 13.77 -2.43
N THR A 549 -2.36 14.23 -1.33
CA THR A 549 -3.43 15.23 -1.38
C THR A 549 -2.90 16.67 -1.31
N ASP A 550 -3.74 17.64 -1.70
CA ASP A 550 -3.46 19.09 -1.55
C ASP A 550 -3.56 19.60 -0.10
N ASN A 551 -3.88 18.71 0.84
CA ASN A 551 -3.96 19.01 2.28
C ASN A 551 -3.18 17.95 3.07
N GLU A 552 -2.05 17.48 2.54
CA GLU A 552 -1.22 16.49 3.22
C GLU A 552 -0.75 17.01 4.59
N PHE A 553 -0.91 16.16 5.59
CA PHE A 553 -0.35 16.38 6.92
C PHE A 553 -0.09 15.06 7.61
N LYS A 554 0.95 15.05 8.45
CA LYS A 554 1.12 14.09 9.54
C LYS A 554 0.79 14.76 10.85
N THR A 555 0.18 14.05 11.80
CA THR A 555 0.04 14.60 13.15
C THR A 555 1.37 14.54 13.90
N THR A 556 1.62 15.49 14.80
CA THR A 556 2.85 15.52 15.59
C THR A 556 2.90 14.29 16.48
N GLU A 557 1.77 13.92 17.09
CA GLU A 557 1.71 12.70 17.89
C GLU A 557 2.02 11.44 17.07
N GLN A 558 1.48 11.30 15.85
CA GLN A 558 1.77 10.12 15.04
C GLN A 558 3.23 10.07 14.61
N PHE A 559 3.82 11.18 14.16
CA PHE A 559 5.23 11.23 13.81
C PHE A 559 6.15 10.83 14.97
N LEU A 560 5.85 11.29 16.19
CA LEU A 560 6.61 10.91 17.38
C LEU A 560 6.37 9.44 17.77
N LEU A 561 5.15 8.93 17.57
CA LEU A 561 4.86 7.52 17.78
C LEU A 561 5.59 6.63 16.77
N ASP A 562 5.70 7.05 15.52
CA ASP A 562 6.48 6.37 14.47
C ASP A 562 7.96 6.32 14.85
N LEU A 563 8.53 7.42 15.38
CA LEU A 563 9.90 7.43 15.93
C LEU A 563 10.09 6.37 17.02
N GLN A 564 9.13 6.23 17.92
CA GLN A 564 9.15 5.20 18.95
C GLN A 564 9.07 3.78 18.36
N ILE A 565 8.11 3.55 17.46
CA ILE A 565 7.86 2.25 16.82
C ILE A 565 9.08 1.81 16.01
N VAL A 566 9.65 2.68 15.17
CA VAL A 566 10.80 2.33 14.33
C VAL A 566 12.05 2.09 15.17
N THR A 567 12.28 2.88 16.23
CA THR A 567 13.41 2.67 17.15
C THR A 567 13.30 1.31 17.85
N GLU A 568 12.13 0.99 18.37
CA GLU A 568 11.89 -0.30 19.01
C GLU A 568 11.99 -1.46 18.02
N MET A 569 11.40 -1.32 16.83
CA MET A 569 11.46 -2.32 15.77
C MET A 569 12.91 -2.69 15.46
N MET A 570 13.76 -1.69 15.19
CA MET A 570 15.17 -1.92 14.87
C MET A 570 15.91 -2.53 16.06
N GLY A 571 15.60 -2.12 17.29
CA GLY A 571 16.14 -2.72 18.52
C GLY A 571 15.78 -4.19 18.67
N ARG A 572 14.51 -4.55 18.47
CA ARG A 572 14.04 -5.95 18.56
C ARG A 572 14.67 -6.82 17.48
N ILE A 573 14.44 -6.51 16.20
CA ILE A 573 14.92 -7.36 15.10
C ILE A 573 16.46 -7.37 15.00
N GLY A 574 17.10 -6.27 15.38
CA GLY A 574 18.55 -6.16 15.41
C GLY A 574 19.20 -7.05 16.47
N GLN A 575 18.49 -7.43 17.53
CA GLN A 575 19.03 -8.23 18.64
C GLN A 575 18.43 -9.64 18.72
N LEU A 576 17.44 -9.98 17.89
CA LEU A 576 16.91 -11.34 17.79
C LEU A 576 18.04 -12.32 17.43
N PRO A 577 18.10 -13.52 18.07
CA PRO A 577 19.09 -14.53 17.69
C PRO A 577 18.95 -14.98 16.23
N SER A 578 17.72 -15.14 15.75
CA SER A 578 17.34 -15.55 14.40
C SER A 578 16.14 -14.74 13.92
N LEU A 579 16.05 -14.43 12.62
CA LEU A 579 14.90 -13.76 12.01
C LEU A 579 13.92 -14.76 11.40
#